data_AF-A0A5K1JUJ5-F1
#
_entry.id   AF-A0A5K1JUJ5-F1
#
_cell.length_a   1.000
_cell.length_b   1.000
_cell.length_c   1.000
_cell.angle_alpha   90.00
_cell.angle_beta   90.00
_cell.angle_gamma   90.00
#
_symmetry.space_group_name_H-M   'P 1'
#
loop_
_entity.id
_entity.type
_entity.pdbx_description
1 polymer ?
#
loop_
_entity_poly.entity_id
_entity_poly.type
_entity_poly.pdbx_seq_one_letter_code
_entity_poly.pdbx_strand_id
1 'polypeptide(L)'
;MTHPRPDLADRLGVKYRLVPVLAIGKDVYCDSSLITSVLERNFPPAEGFGTIFPKRKGGGTADTGMVKALAMTYADRALGALGSQTLPYHKFKQEFLDDRSNWFGAKVDPQAIMANQPVMISALSSHLALIEEQL
;
A
#
# COMPACT_ATOMS: atom_id res chain seq x y z
N MET A 1 -6.18 -13.55 2.49
CA MET A 1 -5.39 -14.01 1.32
C MET A 1 -4.01 -14.41 1.80
N THR A 2 -3.69 -15.68 1.62
CA THR A 2 -2.43 -16.36 1.97
C THR A 2 -1.70 -16.79 0.69
N HIS A 3 -0.44 -17.21 0.78
CA HIS A 3 0.33 -17.76 -0.35
C HIS A 3 0.39 -19.30 -0.25
N PRO A 4 0.45 -20.06 -1.36
CA PRO A 4 0.50 -19.63 -2.77
C PRO A 4 -0.83 -19.14 -3.34
N ARG A 5 -0.75 -18.33 -4.40
CA ARG A 5 -1.91 -17.85 -5.16
C ARG A 5 -1.89 -18.50 -6.55
N PRO A 6 -2.50 -19.70 -6.72
CA PRO A 6 -2.36 -20.50 -7.93
C PRO A 6 -2.87 -19.78 -9.17
N ASP A 7 -3.95 -19.00 -9.07
CA ASP A 7 -4.43 -18.24 -10.23
C ASP A 7 -3.41 -17.22 -10.75
N LEU A 8 -2.60 -16.61 -9.88
CA LEU A 8 -1.51 -15.72 -10.29
C LEU A 8 -0.29 -16.51 -10.77
N ALA A 9 0.11 -17.54 -10.02
CA ALA A 9 1.33 -18.30 -10.31
C ALA A 9 1.19 -19.18 -11.57
N ASP A 10 0.07 -19.90 -11.69
CA ASP A 10 -0.11 -20.94 -12.70
C ASP A 10 -0.69 -20.36 -14.00
N ARG A 11 -1.63 -19.41 -13.91
CA ARG A 11 -2.26 -18.84 -15.11
C ARG A 11 -1.51 -17.63 -15.69
N LEU A 12 -0.89 -16.81 -14.83
CA LEU A 12 -0.18 -15.59 -15.25
C LEU A 12 1.34 -15.69 -15.10
N GLY A 13 1.87 -16.78 -14.54
CA GLY A 13 3.31 -16.93 -14.30
C GLY A 13 3.86 -16.00 -13.21
N VAL A 14 2.99 -15.35 -12.42
CA VAL A 14 3.39 -14.33 -11.44
C VAL A 14 3.57 -14.96 -10.07
N LYS A 15 4.82 -15.20 -9.70
CA LYS A 15 5.21 -15.72 -8.38
C LYS A 15 5.39 -14.63 -7.31
N TYR A 16 5.15 -13.37 -7.68
CA TYR A 16 5.27 -12.25 -6.76
C TYR A 16 4.22 -12.30 -5.64
N ARG A 17 4.69 -12.14 -4.39
CA ARG A 17 3.88 -12.34 -3.18
C ARG A 17 2.99 -11.15 -2.82
N LEU A 18 3.36 -9.93 -3.18
CA LEU A 18 2.57 -8.75 -2.83
C LEU A 18 1.41 -8.53 -3.80
N VAL A 19 0.46 -7.72 -3.37
CA VAL A 19 -0.68 -7.24 -4.15
C VAL A 19 -0.81 -5.73 -3.92
N PRO A 20 -1.40 -4.98 -4.86
CA PRO A 20 -1.99 -5.43 -6.12
C PRO A 20 -0.97 -5.80 -7.20
N VAL A 21 -1.46 -6.48 -8.24
CA VAL A 21 -0.77 -6.66 -9.53
C VAL A 21 -1.71 -6.15 -10.63
N LEU A 22 -1.16 -5.57 -11.69
CA LEU A 22 -1.92 -5.05 -12.83
C LEU A 22 -1.48 -5.74 -14.12
N ALA A 23 -2.42 -6.25 -14.91
CA ALA A 23 -2.16 -6.77 -16.24
C ALA A 23 -2.77 -5.83 -17.29
N ILE A 24 -1.98 -5.42 -18.29
CA ILE A 24 -2.45 -4.70 -19.48
C ILE A 24 -1.92 -5.44 -20.69
N GLY A 25 -2.83 -6.06 -21.47
CA GLY A 25 -2.45 -6.90 -22.59
C GLY A 25 -1.59 -8.09 -22.14
N LYS A 26 -0.32 -8.13 -22.59
CA LYS A 26 0.64 -9.18 -22.26
C LYS A 26 1.63 -8.79 -21.15
N ASP A 27 1.55 -7.57 -20.64
CA ASP A 27 2.46 -7.06 -19.61
C ASP A 27 1.81 -7.15 -18.23
N VAL A 28 2.60 -7.59 -17.24
CA VAL A 28 2.18 -7.62 -15.83
C VAL A 28 3.09 -6.76 -14.97
N TYR A 29 2.50 -5.82 -14.24
CA TYR A 29 3.16 -4.86 -13.39
C TYR A 29 2.90 -5.19 -11.92
N CYS A 30 3.99 -5.33 -11.17
CA CYS A 30 3.99 -5.56 -9.74
C CYS A 30 4.45 -4.28 -9.04
N ASP A 31 3.90 -3.99 -7.85
CA ASP A 31 4.11 -2.76 -7.06
C ASP A 31 3.17 -1.60 -7.42
N SER A 32 2.49 -1.04 -6.41
CA SER A 32 1.50 0.03 -6.59
C SER A 32 2.12 1.32 -7.13
N SER A 33 3.36 1.65 -6.79
CA SER A 33 4.06 2.84 -7.30
C SER A 33 4.40 2.71 -8.78
N LEU A 34 4.80 1.50 -9.21
CA LEU A 34 5.00 1.20 -10.63
C LEU A 34 3.68 1.23 -11.38
N ILE A 35 2.66 0.53 -10.88
CA ILE A 35 1.30 0.49 -11.43
C ILE A 35 0.78 1.90 -11.69
N THR A 36 0.96 2.78 -10.70
CA THR A 36 0.57 4.18 -10.78
C THR A 36 1.21 4.91 -11.95
N SER A 37 2.52 4.71 -12.17
CA SER A 37 3.24 5.32 -13.30
C SER A 37 2.83 4.73 -14.66
N VAL A 38 2.47 3.43 -14.68
CA VAL A 38 1.97 2.74 -15.87
C VAL A 38 0.58 3.25 -16.26
N LEU A 39 -0.31 3.45 -15.28
CA LEU A 39 -1.64 3.99 -15.52
C LEU A 39 -1.57 5.41 -16.10
N GLU A 40 -0.74 6.29 -15.53
CA GLU A 40 -0.55 7.66 -16.05
C GLU A 40 -0.04 7.69 -17.51
N ARG A 41 0.80 6.72 -17.89
CA ARG A 41 1.33 6.62 -19.26
C ARG A 41 0.29 6.09 -20.24
N ASN A 42 -0.48 5.07 -19.86
CA ASN A 42 -1.40 4.38 -20.76
C ASN A 42 -2.78 5.05 -20.84
N PHE A 43 -3.14 5.90 -19.88
CA PHE A 43 -4.42 6.58 -19.81
C PHE A 43 -4.21 8.09 -19.58
N PRO A 44 -3.64 8.82 -20.55
CA PRO A 44 -3.26 10.21 -20.37
C PRO A 44 -4.46 11.17 -20.45
N PRO A 45 -4.37 12.37 -19.83
CA PRO A 45 -5.42 13.38 -19.95
C PRO A 45 -5.72 13.85 -21.37
N ALA A 46 -4.76 13.74 -22.30
CA ALA A 46 -4.96 14.06 -23.70
C ALA A 46 -6.02 13.15 -24.38
N GLU A 47 -6.26 11.97 -23.82
CA GLU A 47 -7.28 11.02 -24.28
C GLU A 47 -8.58 11.09 -23.46
N GLY A 48 -8.73 12.11 -22.61
CA GLY A 48 -9.93 12.34 -21.79
C GLY A 48 -9.92 11.65 -20.43
N PHE A 49 -8.81 11.02 -20.04
CA PHE A 49 -8.65 10.43 -18.70
C PHE A 49 -8.25 11.46 -17.63
N GLY A 50 -8.36 11.09 -16.35
CA GLY A 50 -7.84 11.89 -15.25
C GLY A 50 -6.33 11.72 -15.04
N THR A 51 -5.72 12.61 -14.26
CA THR A 51 -4.34 12.45 -13.76
C THR A 51 -4.32 12.54 -12.25
N ILE A 52 -3.47 11.72 -11.63
CA ILE A 52 -3.16 11.76 -10.19
C ILE A 52 -2.06 12.78 -9.86
N PHE A 53 -1.45 13.41 -10.87
CA PHE A 53 -0.45 14.46 -10.70
C PHE A 53 -0.99 15.79 -11.23
N PRO A 54 -2.01 16.36 -10.56
CA PRO A 54 -2.62 17.59 -11.01
C PRO A 54 -1.61 18.75 -10.97
N LYS A 55 -1.80 19.71 -11.89
CA LYS A 55 -1.09 20.99 -11.83
C LYS A 55 -1.54 21.78 -10.59
N ARG A 56 -0.65 22.62 -10.08
CA ARG A 56 -0.99 23.54 -8.99
C ARG A 56 -2.17 24.45 -9.37
N LYS A 57 -2.96 24.81 -8.36
CA LYS A 57 -4.03 25.82 -8.52
C LYS A 57 -3.40 27.14 -8.99
N GLY A 58 -3.94 27.73 -10.06
CA GLY A 58 -3.39 28.93 -10.69
C GLY A 58 -2.38 28.69 -11.80
N GLY A 59 -2.12 27.43 -12.18
CA GLY A 59 -1.20 27.06 -13.26
C GLY A 59 0.17 26.61 -12.77
N GLY A 60 1.06 26.27 -13.70
CA GLY A 60 2.42 25.80 -13.41
C GLY A 60 2.64 24.29 -13.62
N THR A 61 3.80 23.81 -13.19
CA THR A 61 4.19 22.39 -13.25
C THR A 61 3.50 21.58 -12.15
N ALA A 62 3.29 20.29 -12.40
CA ALA A 62 2.80 19.38 -11.38
C ALA A 62 3.89 19.07 -10.34
N ASP A 63 3.48 18.91 -9.09
CA ASP A 63 4.33 18.55 -7.96
C ASP A 63 4.65 17.04 -7.91
N THR A 64 4.83 16.40 -9.06
CA THR A 64 4.92 14.93 -9.17
C THR A 64 5.95 14.32 -8.22
N GLY A 65 7.13 14.93 -8.11
CA GLY A 65 8.18 14.45 -7.20
C GLY A 65 7.75 14.51 -5.74
N MET A 66 7.14 15.61 -5.31
CA MET A 66 6.66 15.78 -3.93
C MET A 66 5.48 14.87 -3.61
N VAL A 67 4.54 14.72 -4.54
CA VAL A 67 3.40 13.80 -4.39
C VAL A 67 3.90 12.36 -4.22
N LYS A 68 4.83 11.91 -5.07
CA LYS A 68 5.45 10.58 -4.96
C LYS A 68 6.22 10.41 -3.65
N ALA A 69 7.02 11.42 -3.27
CA ALA A 69 7.77 11.38 -2.03
C ALA A 69 6.84 11.26 -0.81
N LEU A 70 5.81 12.09 -0.72
CA LEU A 70 4.82 12.05 0.36
C LEU A 70 4.09 10.71 0.41
N ALA A 71 3.62 10.21 -0.73
CA ALA A 71 2.95 8.91 -0.79
C ALA A 71 3.85 7.79 -0.30
N MET A 72 5.09 7.71 -0.81
CA MET A 72 6.01 6.61 -0.49
C MET A 72 6.57 6.69 0.93
N THR A 73 6.96 7.87 1.41
CA THR A 73 7.67 7.99 2.70
C THR A 73 6.74 8.21 3.88
N TYR A 74 5.64 8.93 3.67
CA TYR A 74 4.71 9.24 4.75
C TYR A 74 3.49 8.31 4.71
N ALA A 75 2.75 8.28 3.61
CA ALA A 75 1.52 7.48 3.55
C ALA A 75 1.81 5.97 3.65
N ASP A 76 2.71 5.44 2.82
CA ASP A 76 2.97 4.00 2.79
C ASP A 76 3.81 3.53 3.99
N ARG A 77 4.91 4.22 4.28
CA ARG A 77 5.90 3.76 5.27
C ARG A 77 5.61 4.19 6.70
N ALA A 78 5.09 5.39 6.93
CA ALA A 78 4.76 5.84 8.29
C ALA A 78 3.34 5.43 8.67
N LEU A 79 2.34 5.97 7.96
CA LEU A 79 0.93 5.70 8.25
C LEU A 79 0.55 4.24 7.99
N GLY A 80 0.98 3.68 6.85
CA GLY A 80 0.69 2.30 6.49
C GLY A 80 1.26 1.30 7.49
N ALA A 81 2.50 1.51 7.95
CA ALA A 81 3.11 0.65 8.96
C ALA A 81 2.38 0.74 10.30
N LEU A 82 2.08 1.94 10.79
CA LEU A 82 1.32 2.12 12.03
C LEU A 82 -0.08 1.53 11.94
N GLY A 83 -0.83 1.86 10.88
CA GLY A 83 -2.17 1.35 10.63
C GLY A 83 -2.22 -0.17 10.49
N SER A 84 -1.19 -0.80 9.92
CA SER A 84 -1.13 -2.26 9.84
C SER A 84 -1.06 -2.93 11.22
N GLN A 85 -0.49 -2.26 12.22
CA GLN A 85 -0.36 -2.78 13.59
C GLN A 85 -1.62 -2.55 14.44
N THR A 86 -2.53 -1.67 14.02
CA THR A 86 -3.83 -1.48 14.70
C THR A 86 -4.89 -2.49 14.27
N LEU A 87 -4.58 -3.35 13.28
CA LEU A 87 -5.47 -4.41 12.84
C LEU A 87 -5.73 -5.44 13.96
N PRO A 88 -6.91 -6.08 14.00
CA PRO A 88 -7.26 -7.02 15.07
C PRO A 88 -6.65 -8.41 14.83
N TYR A 89 -5.33 -8.57 15.06
CA TYR A 89 -4.61 -9.82 14.79
C TYR A 89 -5.20 -11.05 15.49
N HIS A 90 -5.82 -10.89 16.66
CA HIS A 90 -6.50 -11.97 17.39
C HIS A 90 -7.73 -12.53 16.65
N LYS A 91 -8.27 -11.82 15.64
CA LYS A 91 -9.40 -12.27 14.82
C LYS A 91 -8.95 -12.96 13.53
N PHE A 92 -7.67 -12.90 13.18
CA PHE A 92 -7.17 -13.55 11.98
C PHE A 92 -7.04 -15.06 12.17
N LYS A 93 -7.33 -15.81 11.11
CA LYS A 93 -7.17 -17.26 11.09
C LYS A 93 -5.70 -17.63 11.27
N GLN A 94 -5.43 -18.75 11.92
CA GLN A 94 -4.05 -19.22 12.14
C GLN A 94 -3.25 -19.33 10.84
N GLU A 95 -3.86 -19.84 9.77
CA GLU A 95 -3.25 -19.92 8.43
C GLU A 95 -2.69 -18.56 7.94
N PHE A 96 -3.40 -17.47 8.23
CA PHE A 96 -2.93 -16.12 7.88
C PHE A 96 -1.75 -15.69 8.74
N LEU A 97 -1.79 -15.98 10.04
CA LEU A 97 -0.71 -15.64 10.97
C LEU A 97 0.57 -16.40 10.64
N ASP A 98 0.46 -17.67 10.29
CA ASP A 98 1.60 -18.51 9.87
C ASP A 98 2.18 -17.99 8.55
N ASP A 99 1.33 -17.67 7.57
CA ASP A 99 1.74 -17.08 6.30
C ASP A 99 2.47 -15.73 6.48
N ARG A 100 2.03 -14.89 7.43
CA ARG A 100 2.71 -13.62 7.77
C ARG A 100 4.01 -13.88 8.52
N SER A 101 4.04 -14.84 9.44
CA SER A 101 5.25 -15.21 10.17
C SER A 101 6.37 -15.67 9.24
N ASN A 102 6.03 -16.55 8.29
CA ASN A 102 6.95 -17.03 7.26
C ASN A 102 7.49 -15.88 6.37
N TRP A 103 6.65 -14.90 6.08
CA TRP A 103 7.04 -13.77 5.24
C TRP A 103 7.91 -12.76 5.98
N PHE A 104 7.59 -12.44 7.22
CA PHE A 104 8.37 -11.51 8.04
C PHE A 104 9.66 -12.13 8.59
N GLY A 105 9.78 -13.47 8.56
CA GLY A 105 10.93 -14.18 9.14
C GLY A 105 10.92 -14.19 10.67
N ALA A 106 9.78 -13.87 11.29
CA ALA A 106 9.60 -13.83 12.74
C ALA A 106 8.16 -14.26 13.09
N LYS A 107 7.99 -14.87 14.26
CA LYS A 107 6.66 -15.29 14.74
C LYS A 107 5.77 -14.07 14.94
N VAL A 108 4.63 -14.04 14.26
CA VAL A 108 3.55 -13.10 14.54
C VAL A 108 2.82 -13.59 15.78
N ASP A 109 2.94 -12.86 16.88
CA ASP A 109 2.24 -13.13 18.14
C ASP A 109 1.05 -12.18 18.28
N PRO A 110 -0.20 -12.66 18.08
CA PRO A 110 -1.37 -11.82 18.20
C PRO A 110 -1.52 -11.19 19.57
N GLN A 111 -1.19 -11.90 20.66
CA GLN A 111 -1.36 -11.37 22.01
C GLN A 111 -0.39 -10.23 22.28
N ALA A 112 0.88 -10.39 21.89
CA ALA A 112 1.87 -9.33 22.02
C ALA A 112 1.50 -8.09 21.17
N ILE A 113 1.04 -8.29 19.93
CA ILE A 113 0.60 -7.19 19.06
C ILE A 113 -0.61 -6.48 19.68
N MET A 114 -1.61 -7.23 20.18
CA MET A 114 -2.78 -6.64 20.85
C MET A 114 -2.39 -5.85 22.11
N ALA A 115 -1.45 -6.35 22.91
CA ALA A 115 -0.96 -5.65 24.09
C ALA A 115 -0.27 -4.31 23.74
N ASN A 116 0.37 -4.23 22.57
CA ASN A 116 1.05 -3.01 22.09
C ASN A 116 0.13 -2.05 21.33
N GLN A 117 -1.11 -2.42 21.02
CA GLN A 117 -2.03 -1.57 20.24
C GLN A 117 -2.24 -0.16 20.81
N PRO A 118 -2.39 0.07 22.13
CA PRO A 118 -2.57 1.42 22.65
C PRO A 118 -1.44 2.38 22.25
N VAL A 119 -0.20 1.89 22.21
CA VAL A 119 0.98 2.67 21.79
C VAL A 119 0.89 2.99 20.29
N MET A 120 0.55 2.00 19.47
CA MET A 120 0.43 2.18 18.01
C MET A 120 -0.72 3.11 17.64
N ILE A 121 -1.86 3.02 18.33
CA ILE A 121 -3.00 3.92 18.15
C ILE A 121 -2.62 5.34 18.55
N SER A 122 -1.95 5.53 19.69
CA SER A 122 -1.51 6.85 20.12
C SER A 122 -0.57 7.48 19.09
N ALA A 123 0.41 6.73 18.58
CA ALA A 123 1.31 7.21 17.53
C ALA A 123 0.57 7.56 16.23
N LEU A 124 -0.35 6.69 15.79
CA LEU A 124 -1.17 6.96 14.61
C LEU A 124 -2.03 8.21 14.79
N SER A 125 -2.67 8.38 15.95
CA SER A 125 -3.47 9.57 16.26
C SER A 125 -2.66 10.86 16.21
N SER A 126 -1.40 10.87 16.65
CA SER A 126 -0.52 12.04 16.52
C SER A 126 -0.28 12.41 15.05
N HIS A 127 -0.08 11.43 14.17
CA HIS A 127 0.04 11.68 12.74
C HIS A 127 -1.26 12.16 12.10
N LEU A 128 -2.40 11.61 12.51
CA LEU A 128 -3.71 12.01 12.00
C LEU A 128 -4.08 13.44 12.44
N ALA A 129 -3.68 13.86 13.64
CA ALA A 129 -3.87 15.24 14.10
C ALA A 129 -3.17 16.26 13.18
N LEU A 130 -1.94 15.97 12.72
CA LEU A 130 -1.22 16.83 11.77
C LEU A 130 -1.92 16.91 10.41
N ILE A 131 -2.58 15.84 9.98
CA ILE A 131 -3.36 15.84 8.74
C ILE A 131 -4.63 16.69 8.94
N GLU A 132 -5.30 16.56 10.08
CA GLU A 132 -6.48 17.35 10.40
C GLU A 132 -6.17 18.86 10.46
N GLU A 133 -5.01 19.27 10.97
CA GLU A 133 -4.58 20.68 10.95
C GLU A 133 -4.47 21.27 9.52
N GLN A 134 -4.27 20.43 8.50
CA GLN A 134 -4.16 20.84 7.11
C GLN A 134 -5.51 20.86 6.36
N LEU A 135 -6.55 20.20 6.87
CA LEU A 135 -7.88 20.07 6.24
C LEU A 135 -8.81 21.21 6.64
#